data_AF-A0A6V8LKD3-F1
#
_entry.id   AF-A0A6V8LKD3-F1
#
_cell.length_a   1.000
_cell.length_b   1.000
_cell.length_c   1.000
_cell.angle_alpha   90.00
_cell.angle_beta   90.00
_cell.angle_gamma   90.00
#
_symmetry.space_group_name_H-M   'P 1'
#
loop_
_entity.id
_entity.type
_entity.pdbx_description
1 polymer ?
#
loop_
_entity_poly.entity_id
_entity_poly.type
_entity_poly.pdbx_seq_one_letter_code
_entity_poly.pdbx_strand_id
1 'polypeptide(L)'
;MCPLLEGAMSFKEVLREKVHELKGEALDAYAAELERRGLGFDADGELLSLPDSSYPGYALEYIQAERDAYRRFTQSLDELVTRFEGYYELSPHPFTVMRDKLGGRHEDEGHSWTPYGKVHRAADQWVGDVKVMIDWEDWAGDGAAAFLLTFIAPFETAAAQQMACLRELTVITESYRQAALKGQKDLINIARLGIAAFAAINPTSANTDPAAPGWGNTFSLFSIVLSAVGLTIATGGADIVIGGTSLAFSTVSTLMSVTEETDPGQMVVTGATAQDVVLSTWDALTEFDRRLADNDDVIRGALDTDLNSTTCYASPTLAREPNPGITIGDDTFRTMSVQSVPGTPIGRDKVVVSIMELYRAGYVDLPNAADLYQQARDVLYQLEIPFDQTFLAPTSYPLFNTARDRLRDVFTYVENDLRYVATALIEAADCYHLTDEQGAEVIRQKDLLVPPAGPHVPGIVSGIS
;
A
#
# COMPACT_ATOMS: atom_id res chain seq x y z
N MET A 1 18.37 5.80 13.75
CA MET A 1 17.98 5.02 14.94
C MET A 1 17.94 5.97 16.12
N CYS A 2 16.75 6.28 16.65
CA CYS A 2 16.62 6.94 17.95
C CYS A 2 16.15 5.89 18.97
N PRO A 3 16.72 5.84 20.17
CA PRO A 3 16.31 4.89 21.19
C PRO A 3 14.98 5.35 21.79
N LEU A 4 13.90 4.72 21.36
CA LEU A 4 12.70 4.60 22.17
C LEU A 4 12.97 3.45 23.14
N LEU A 5 12.94 3.69 24.45
CA LEU A 5 12.54 2.73 25.48
C LEU A 5 12.64 3.34 26.88
N GLU A 6 11.59 4.05 27.29
CA GLU A 6 11.08 4.13 28.66
C GLU A 6 9.55 4.20 28.54
N GLY A 7 8.85 3.13 28.91
CA GLY A 7 7.37 3.02 28.92
C GLY A 7 6.66 3.61 27.70
N ALA A 8 6.75 2.95 26.54
CA ALA A 8 6.37 3.52 25.24
C ALA A 8 4.88 3.93 25.16
N MET A 9 4.58 5.17 25.54
CA MET A 9 3.29 5.81 25.33
C MET A 9 2.97 5.81 23.84
N SER A 10 1.74 5.44 23.51
CA SER A 10 1.19 5.53 22.15
C SER A 10 1.16 6.98 21.67
N PHE A 11 1.15 7.20 20.35
CA PHE A 11 1.01 8.55 19.77
C PHE A 11 -0.18 9.31 20.36
N LYS A 12 -1.32 8.63 20.51
CA LYS A 12 -2.53 9.16 21.14
C LYS A 12 -2.29 9.67 22.55
N GLU A 13 -1.58 8.90 23.38
CA GLU A 13 -1.25 9.29 24.75
C GLU A 13 -0.31 10.50 24.78
N VAL A 14 0.75 10.49 23.96
CA VAL A 14 1.70 11.59 23.87
C VAL A 14 1.05 12.88 23.40
N LEU A 15 0.22 12.81 22.34
CA LEU A 15 -0.47 13.99 21.83
C LEU A 15 -1.50 14.50 22.84
N ARG A 16 -2.27 13.60 23.48
CA ARG A 16 -3.24 13.98 24.52
C ARG A 16 -2.58 14.69 25.69
N GLU A 17 -1.46 14.18 26.17
CA GLU A 17 -0.69 14.81 27.25
C GLU A 17 -0.28 16.23 26.84
N LYS A 18 0.26 16.40 25.62
CA LYS A 18 0.68 17.72 25.11
C LYS A 18 -0.49 18.66 24.87
N VAL A 19 -1.64 18.17 24.43
CA VAL A 19 -2.85 18.99 24.26
C VAL A 19 -3.40 19.45 25.62
N HIS A 20 -3.33 18.59 26.65
CA HIS A 20 -3.70 18.97 28.01
C HIS A 20 -2.76 20.03 28.60
N GLU A 21 -1.45 19.87 28.39
CA GLU A 21 -0.43 20.86 28.78
C GLU A 21 -0.65 22.19 28.04
N LEU A 22 -0.89 22.15 26.73
CA LEU A 22 -1.22 23.33 25.92
C LEU A 22 -2.45 24.06 26.47
N LYS A 23 -3.50 23.33 26.83
CA LYS A 23 -4.71 23.91 27.43
C LYS A 23 -4.42 24.59 28.76
N GLY A 24 -3.62 23.96 29.63
CA GLY A 24 -3.22 24.53 30.92
C GLY A 24 -2.44 25.83 30.75
N GLU A 25 -1.39 25.81 29.94
CA GLU A 25 -0.55 26.99 29.69
C GLU A 25 -1.34 28.13 29.01
N ALA A 26 -2.30 27.82 28.14
CA ALA A 26 -3.18 28.81 27.54
C ALA A 26 -4.05 29.53 28.59
N LEU A 27 -4.64 28.77 29.52
CA LEU A 27 -5.45 29.32 30.60
C LEU A 27 -4.60 30.15 31.57
N ASP A 28 -3.41 29.67 31.94
CA ASP A 28 -2.48 30.38 32.82
C ASP A 28 -1.97 31.69 32.18
N ALA A 29 -1.64 31.66 30.89
CA ALA A 29 -1.23 32.86 30.14
C ALA A 29 -2.35 33.90 30.09
N TYR A 30 -3.59 33.47 29.82
CA TYR A 30 -4.74 34.39 29.80
C TYR A 30 -5.08 34.94 31.20
N ALA A 31 -5.00 34.10 32.24
CA ALA A 31 -5.17 34.54 33.62
C ALA A 31 -4.13 35.60 34.02
N ALA A 32 -2.86 35.42 33.64
CA ALA A 32 -1.81 36.41 33.89
C ALA A 32 -2.01 37.72 33.11
N GLU A 33 -2.60 37.66 31.91
CA GLU A 33 -3.02 38.87 31.18
C GLU A 33 -4.15 39.62 31.88
N LEU A 34 -5.10 38.91 32.50
CA LEU A 34 -6.18 39.49 33.28
C LEU A 34 -5.68 40.10 34.59
N GLU A 35 -4.78 39.39 35.29
CA GLU A 35 -4.18 39.88 36.54
C GLU A 35 -3.41 41.18 36.33
N ARG A 36 -2.63 41.29 35.23
CA ARG A 36 -1.98 42.54 34.82
C ARG A 36 -2.96 43.70 34.60
N ARG A 37 -4.22 43.40 34.28
CA ARG A 37 -5.32 44.35 34.12
C ARG A 37 -6.13 44.56 35.41
N GLY A 38 -5.75 43.89 36.51
CA GLY A 38 -6.45 43.94 37.80
C GLY A 38 -7.74 43.12 37.86
N LEU A 39 -7.90 42.14 36.96
CA LEU A 39 -9.08 41.29 36.84
C LEU A 39 -8.73 39.85 37.15
N GLY A 40 -9.70 39.09 37.65
CA GLY A 40 -9.60 37.63 37.79
C GLY A 40 -10.95 36.99 37.54
N PHE A 41 -10.97 35.89 36.78
CA PHE A 41 -12.17 35.09 36.54
C PHE A 41 -11.93 33.64 37.00
N ASP A 42 -12.98 32.95 37.44
CA ASP A 42 -12.93 31.51 37.69
C ASP A 42 -13.13 30.69 36.41
N ALA A 43 -13.12 29.36 36.54
CA ALA A 43 -13.31 28.44 35.42
C ALA A 43 -14.65 28.62 34.68
N ASP A 44 -15.68 29.15 35.34
CA ASP A 44 -17.01 29.40 34.78
C ASP A 44 -17.15 30.83 34.20
N GLY A 45 -16.09 31.66 34.33
CA GLY A 45 -16.06 33.05 33.87
C GLY A 45 -16.75 34.02 34.83
N GLU A 46 -16.98 33.61 36.08
CA GLU A 46 -17.43 34.50 37.13
C GLU A 46 -16.26 35.30 37.72
N LEU A 47 -16.53 36.55 38.10
CA LEU A 47 -15.49 37.50 38.49
C LEU A 47 -15.03 37.20 39.92
N LEU A 48 -13.73 36.93 40.08
CA LEU A 48 -13.09 36.65 41.37
C LEU A 48 -12.52 37.89 42.05
N SER A 49 -12.05 38.88 41.28
CA SER A 49 -11.43 40.11 41.81
C SER A 49 -11.63 41.31 40.90
N LEU A 50 -11.80 42.49 41.52
CA LEU A 50 -11.92 43.78 40.85
C LEU A 50 -10.65 44.62 41.02
N PRO A 51 -10.32 45.52 40.07
CA PRO A 51 -9.28 46.51 40.29
C PRO A 51 -9.70 47.45 41.43
N ASP A 52 -8.75 47.83 42.27
CA ASP A 52 -8.96 48.72 43.42
C ASP A 52 -9.55 50.06 42.92
N SER A 53 -10.84 50.28 43.19
CA SER A 53 -11.67 51.19 42.38
C SER A 53 -11.49 52.67 42.75
N SER A 54 -11.09 53.50 41.79
CA SER A 54 -11.28 54.97 41.83
C SER A 54 -12.31 55.49 40.81
N TYR A 55 -12.93 54.63 39.98
CA TYR A 55 -13.85 55.06 38.91
C TYR A 55 -15.09 54.14 38.79
N PRO A 56 -16.26 54.54 39.34
CA PRO A 56 -17.44 53.66 39.45
C PRO A 56 -18.32 53.57 38.18
N GLY A 57 -18.17 54.48 37.21
CA GLY A 57 -19.10 54.60 36.09
C GLY A 57 -18.80 53.73 34.86
N TYR A 58 -17.53 53.36 34.65
CA TYR A 58 -17.05 52.59 33.49
C TYR A 58 -16.75 51.11 33.83
N ALA A 59 -16.94 50.70 35.08
CA ALA A 59 -16.53 49.39 35.56
C ALA A 59 -17.41 48.24 35.02
N LEU A 60 -18.74 48.40 34.98
CA LEU A 60 -19.65 47.30 34.64
C LEU A 60 -19.59 46.90 33.16
N GLU A 61 -19.61 47.86 32.24
CA GLU A 61 -19.48 47.60 30.80
C GLU A 61 -18.10 47.00 30.46
N TYR A 62 -17.04 47.48 31.13
CA TYR A 62 -15.69 46.94 30.96
C TYR A 62 -15.59 45.50 31.48
N ILE A 63 -16.14 45.19 32.66
CA ILE A 63 -16.18 43.82 33.22
C ILE A 63 -16.97 42.88 32.31
N GLN A 64 -18.11 43.33 31.77
CA GLN A 64 -18.91 42.53 30.84
C GLN A 64 -18.14 42.24 29.55
N ALA A 65 -17.46 43.24 28.98
CA ALA A 65 -16.64 43.05 27.78
C ALA A 65 -15.48 42.06 28.01
N GLU A 66 -14.83 42.10 29.16
CA GLU A 66 -13.74 41.18 29.52
C GLU A 66 -14.26 39.76 29.80
N ARG A 67 -15.44 39.63 30.44
CA ARG A 67 -16.13 38.34 30.60
C ARG A 67 -16.48 37.71 29.24
N ASP A 68 -16.99 38.50 28.31
CA ASP A 68 -17.30 38.04 26.96
C ASP A 68 -16.04 37.72 26.15
N ALA A 69 -14.91 38.39 26.41
CA ALA A 69 -13.62 38.07 25.83
C ALA A 69 -13.06 36.75 26.38
N TYR A 70 -13.17 36.52 27.68
CA TYR A 70 -12.76 35.26 28.33
C TYR A 70 -13.57 34.07 27.80
N ARG A 71 -14.91 34.19 27.72
CA ARG A 71 -15.77 33.14 27.15
C ARG A 71 -15.43 32.80 25.70
N ARG A 72 -15.16 33.82 24.88
CA ARG A 72 -14.74 33.60 23.48
C ARG A 72 -13.39 32.89 23.41
N PHE A 73 -12.44 33.28 24.26
CA PHE A 73 -11.15 32.63 24.34
C PHE A 73 -11.26 31.15 24.74
N THR A 74 -11.99 30.84 25.82
CA THR A 74 -12.16 29.46 26.27
C THR A 74 -12.89 28.60 25.24
N GLN A 75 -13.90 29.16 24.56
CA GLN A 75 -14.56 28.48 23.44
C GLN A 75 -13.57 28.16 22.31
N SER A 76 -12.77 29.13 21.85
CA SER A 76 -11.77 28.90 20.79
C SER A 76 -10.69 27.90 21.22
N LEU A 77 -10.31 27.90 22.50
CA LEU A 77 -9.37 26.93 23.05
C LEU A 77 -9.97 25.51 23.06
N ASP A 78 -11.23 25.35 23.44
CA ASP A 78 -11.91 24.05 23.42
C ASP A 78 -12.11 23.53 21.98
N GLU A 79 -12.40 24.41 21.03
CA GLU A 79 -12.46 24.07 19.60
C GLU A 79 -11.07 23.62 19.08
N LEU A 80 -10.00 24.31 19.47
CA LEU A 80 -8.62 23.92 19.12
C LEU A 80 -8.26 22.55 19.71
N VAL A 81 -8.59 22.29 20.98
CA VAL A 81 -8.40 20.98 21.62
C VAL A 81 -9.16 19.91 20.85
N THR A 82 -10.44 20.11 20.59
CA THR A 82 -11.30 19.18 19.83
C THR A 82 -10.68 18.84 18.46
N ARG A 83 -10.09 19.83 17.79
CA ARG A 83 -9.41 19.62 16.50
C ARG A 83 -8.20 18.68 16.64
N PHE A 84 -7.38 18.83 17.69
CA PHE A 84 -6.30 17.87 17.95
C PHE A 84 -6.80 16.46 18.22
N GLU A 85 -7.92 16.32 18.94
CA GLU A 85 -8.51 15.01 19.23
C GLU A 85 -8.91 14.25 17.97
N GLY A 86 -9.29 14.96 16.91
CA GLY A 86 -9.58 14.40 15.59
C GLY A 86 -8.42 13.59 15.00
N TYR A 87 -7.18 13.87 15.39
CA TYR A 87 -6.00 13.16 14.88
C TYR A 87 -5.55 12.00 15.77
N TYR A 88 -6.19 11.72 16.91
CA TYR A 88 -5.72 10.70 17.86
C TYR A 88 -5.61 9.28 17.28
N GLU A 89 -6.39 8.97 16.25
CA GLU A 89 -6.35 7.67 15.57
C GLU A 89 -5.35 7.61 14.41
N LEU A 90 -4.58 8.69 14.17
CA LEU A 90 -3.55 8.72 13.15
C LEU A 90 -2.50 7.63 13.42
N SER A 91 -2.47 6.59 12.59
CA SER A 91 -1.62 5.42 12.83
C SER A 91 -0.92 4.94 11.55
N PRO A 92 0.42 4.77 11.55
CA PRO A 92 1.14 4.17 10.44
C PRO A 92 1.01 2.63 10.39
N HIS A 93 0.44 2.00 11.43
CA HIS A 93 0.43 0.56 11.56
C HIS A 93 -0.38 -0.16 10.45
N PRO A 94 -1.62 0.25 10.11
CA PRO A 94 -2.37 -0.36 9.01
C PRO A 94 -1.59 -0.34 7.68
N PHE A 95 -0.96 0.78 7.35
CA PHE A 95 -0.13 0.92 6.15
C PHE A 95 1.14 0.07 6.21
N THR A 96 1.72 -0.13 7.39
CA THR A 96 2.85 -1.04 7.57
C THR A 96 2.44 -2.48 7.24
N VAL A 97 1.32 -2.94 7.80
CA VAL A 97 0.79 -4.29 7.55
C VAL A 97 0.46 -4.47 6.06
N MET A 98 -0.19 -3.49 5.43
CA MET A 98 -0.53 -3.55 4.01
C MET A 98 0.72 -3.62 3.12
N ARG A 99 1.72 -2.76 3.37
CA ARG A 99 2.98 -2.76 2.62
C ARG A 99 3.69 -4.10 2.73
N ASP A 100 3.78 -4.64 3.93
CA ASP A 100 4.47 -5.92 4.17
C ASP A 100 3.75 -7.07 3.47
N LYS A 101 2.40 -7.07 3.47
CA LYS A 101 1.60 -8.05 2.72
C LYS A 101 1.71 -7.92 1.21
N LEU A 102 1.94 -6.73 0.66
CA LEU A 102 2.09 -6.52 -0.80
C LEU A 102 3.46 -6.97 -1.33
N GLY A 103 4.51 -6.96 -0.51
CA GLY A 103 5.87 -7.29 -0.95
C GLY A 103 6.99 -6.61 -0.17
N GLY A 104 6.70 -5.57 0.61
CA GLY A 104 7.70 -4.86 1.39
C GLY A 104 8.73 -4.09 0.54
N ARG A 105 9.90 -3.81 1.15
CA ARG A 105 10.99 -2.97 0.59
C ARG A 105 12.15 -3.78 -0.01
N HIS A 106 12.06 -5.10 -0.08
CA HIS A 106 13.19 -5.98 -0.40
C HIS A 106 13.07 -6.60 -1.79
N GLU A 107 14.15 -6.43 -2.57
CA GLU A 107 14.43 -7.12 -3.84
C GLU A 107 14.83 -8.59 -3.64
N ASP A 108 14.90 -9.08 -2.40
CA ASP A 108 15.28 -10.46 -2.12
C ASP A 108 14.11 -11.42 -2.40
N GLU A 109 14.40 -12.45 -3.19
CA GLU A 109 13.59 -13.55 -3.76
C GLU A 109 12.79 -14.41 -2.74
N GLY A 110 12.51 -13.91 -1.53
CA GLY A 110 12.16 -14.73 -0.36
C GLY A 110 10.74 -14.63 0.19
N HIS A 111 9.80 -13.92 -0.45
CA HIS A 111 8.44 -13.78 0.10
C HIS A 111 7.39 -14.50 -0.73
N SER A 112 7.46 -15.84 -0.76
CA SER A 112 6.51 -16.73 -1.43
C SER A 112 5.04 -16.58 -0.96
N TRP A 113 4.79 -15.77 0.07
CA TRP A 113 3.48 -15.55 0.66
C TRP A 113 2.82 -14.22 0.22
N THR A 114 3.54 -13.30 -0.42
CA THR A 114 2.98 -12.04 -0.92
C THR A 114 2.40 -12.20 -2.33
N PRO A 115 1.47 -11.34 -2.78
CA PRO A 115 0.98 -11.38 -4.16
C PRO A 115 2.11 -11.27 -5.18
N TYR A 116 3.10 -10.39 -4.92
CA TYR A 116 4.26 -10.21 -5.80
C TYR A 116 5.06 -11.51 -5.91
N GLY A 117 5.43 -12.12 -4.78
CA GLY A 117 6.21 -13.36 -4.78
C GLY A 117 5.46 -14.54 -5.40
N LYS A 118 4.13 -14.57 -5.29
CA LYS A 118 3.28 -15.60 -5.90
C LYS A 118 3.22 -15.48 -7.42
N VAL A 119 3.04 -14.27 -7.95
CA VAL A 119 3.09 -14.02 -9.40
C VAL A 119 4.48 -14.35 -9.95
N HIS A 120 5.53 -13.87 -9.27
CA HIS A 120 6.91 -14.17 -9.66
C HIS A 120 7.17 -15.68 -9.69
N ARG A 121 6.79 -16.42 -8.65
CA ARG A 121 6.95 -17.88 -8.57
C ARG A 121 6.09 -18.63 -9.59
N ALA A 122 4.88 -18.15 -9.87
CA ALA A 122 4.04 -18.74 -10.92
C ALA A 122 4.72 -18.64 -12.29
N ALA A 123 5.31 -17.48 -12.60
CA ALA A 123 6.04 -17.25 -13.84
C ALA A 123 7.37 -18.02 -13.90
N ASP A 124 8.23 -17.84 -12.90
CA ASP A 124 9.60 -18.36 -12.91
C ASP A 124 9.66 -19.88 -12.70
N GLN A 125 8.95 -20.40 -11.69
CA GLN A 125 9.01 -21.82 -11.38
C GLN A 125 8.10 -22.64 -12.30
N TRP A 126 6.80 -22.33 -12.31
CA TRP A 126 5.83 -23.26 -12.91
C TRP A 126 5.67 -23.06 -14.41
N VAL A 127 5.46 -21.83 -14.88
CA VAL A 127 5.40 -21.54 -16.32
C VAL A 127 6.80 -21.62 -16.94
N GLY A 128 7.84 -21.24 -16.19
CA GLY A 128 9.24 -21.43 -16.56
C GLY A 128 9.60 -22.89 -16.80
N ASP A 129 9.15 -23.84 -15.96
CA ASP A 129 9.36 -25.28 -16.19
C ASP A 129 8.75 -25.74 -17.53
N VAL A 130 7.54 -25.25 -17.88
CA VAL A 130 6.91 -25.54 -19.18
C VAL A 130 7.71 -24.94 -20.34
N LYS A 131 8.29 -23.75 -20.16
CA LYS A 131 9.20 -23.15 -21.14
C LYS A 131 10.50 -23.95 -21.29
N VAL A 132 11.09 -24.43 -20.20
CA VAL A 132 12.30 -25.25 -20.19
C VAL A 132 12.09 -26.55 -20.98
N MET A 133 10.92 -27.19 -20.87
CA MET A 133 10.57 -28.36 -21.69
C MET A 133 10.68 -28.05 -23.20
N ILE A 134 10.26 -26.86 -23.64
CA ILE A 134 10.34 -26.44 -25.05
C ILE A 134 11.80 -26.12 -25.42
N ASP A 135 12.50 -25.36 -24.57
CA ASP A 135 13.88 -24.93 -24.81
C ASP A 135 14.88 -26.10 -24.84
N TRP A 136 14.60 -27.19 -24.11
CA TRP A 136 15.40 -28.42 -24.10
C TRP A 136 14.99 -29.44 -25.19
N GLU A 137 14.07 -29.04 -26.08
CA GLU A 137 13.52 -29.90 -27.12
C GLU A 137 12.89 -31.19 -26.58
N ASP A 138 12.44 -31.17 -25.32
CA ASP A 138 11.65 -32.25 -24.73
C ASP A 138 10.20 -32.17 -25.20
N TRP A 139 9.71 -31.01 -25.65
CA TRP A 139 8.56 -30.88 -26.55
C TRP A 139 8.91 -29.96 -27.72
N ALA A 140 8.88 -30.49 -28.95
CA ALA A 140 9.31 -29.76 -30.14
C ALA A 140 8.37 -29.94 -31.35
N GLY A 141 8.38 -28.93 -32.23
CA GLY A 141 7.60 -28.89 -33.48
C GLY A 141 6.70 -27.66 -33.55
N ASP A 142 5.85 -27.61 -34.57
CA ASP A 142 4.99 -26.45 -34.84
C ASP A 142 4.03 -26.15 -33.68
N GLY A 143 3.51 -27.18 -33.00
CA GLY A 143 2.68 -27.03 -31.80
C GLY A 143 3.41 -26.39 -30.62
N ALA A 144 4.65 -26.81 -30.34
CA ALA A 144 5.47 -26.24 -29.27
C ALA A 144 5.86 -24.78 -29.58
N ALA A 145 6.25 -24.49 -30.82
CA ALA A 145 6.57 -23.15 -31.27
C ALA A 145 5.35 -22.22 -31.23
N ALA A 146 4.18 -22.70 -31.65
CA ALA A 146 2.93 -21.97 -31.55
C ALA A 146 2.63 -21.65 -30.08
N PHE A 147 2.68 -22.64 -29.19
CA PHE A 147 2.42 -22.46 -27.77
C PHE A 147 3.36 -21.46 -27.08
N LEU A 148 4.66 -21.51 -27.40
CA LEU A 148 5.64 -20.54 -26.91
C LEU A 148 5.25 -19.11 -27.29
N LEU A 149 4.82 -18.89 -28.53
CA LEU A 149 4.49 -17.57 -29.08
C LEU A 149 3.10 -17.08 -28.66
N THR A 150 2.12 -17.96 -28.53
CA THR A 150 0.71 -17.59 -28.28
C THR A 150 0.34 -17.62 -26.80
N PHE A 151 1.06 -18.38 -25.98
CA PHE A 151 0.79 -18.53 -24.55
C PHE A 151 1.95 -18.04 -23.67
N ILE A 152 3.13 -18.69 -23.74
CA ILE A 152 4.23 -18.46 -22.79
C ILE A 152 4.74 -17.01 -22.84
N ALA A 153 5.16 -16.52 -24.00
CA ALA A 153 5.71 -15.16 -24.11
C ALA A 153 4.69 -14.05 -23.74
N PRO A 154 3.41 -14.14 -24.15
CA PRO A 154 2.38 -13.22 -23.65
C PRO A 154 2.17 -13.32 -22.14
N PHE A 155 2.21 -14.51 -21.56
CA PHE A 155 2.06 -14.72 -20.11
C PHE A 155 3.20 -14.06 -19.33
N GLU A 156 4.46 -14.27 -19.74
CA GLU A 156 5.62 -13.64 -19.10
C GLU A 156 5.51 -12.10 -19.10
N THR A 157 5.04 -11.54 -20.23
CA THR A 157 4.78 -10.10 -20.36
C THR A 157 3.69 -9.63 -19.40
N ALA A 158 2.58 -10.36 -19.31
CA ALA A 158 1.48 -10.04 -18.41
C ALA A 158 1.91 -10.14 -16.94
N ALA A 159 2.64 -11.19 -16.56
CA ALA A 159 3.15 -11.37 -15.20
C ALA A 159 4.11 -10.24 -14.79
N ALA A 160 4.99 -9.79 -15.69
CA ALA A 160 5.86 -8.64 -15.46
C ALA A 160 5.06 -7.35 -15.20
N GLN A 161 4.01 -7.09 -15.98
CA GLN A 161 3.13 -5.94 -15.79
C GLN A 161 2.36 -6.01 -14.47
N GLN A 162 1.80 -7.18 -14.14
CA GLN A 162 1.09 -7.42 -12.88
C GLN A 162 1.99 -7.19 -11.66
N MET A 163 3.22 -7.70 -11.69
CA MET A 163 4.22 -7.46 -10.65
C MET A 163 4.54 -5.97 -10.49
N ALA A 164 4.59 -5.22 -11.58
CA ALA A 164 4.85 -3.80 -11.54
C ALA A 164 3.67 -2.99 -10.97
N CYS A 165 2.43 -3.34 -11.31
CA CYS A 165 1.24 -2.78 -10.67
C CYS A 165 1.15 -3.08 -9.16
N LEU A 166 1.62 -4.27 -8.72
CA LEU A 166 1.71 -4.59 -7.28
C LEU A 166 2.77 -3.74 -6.55
N ARG A 167 3.90 -3.45 -7.21
CA ARG A 167 4.91 -2.53 -6.69
C ARG A 167 4.37 -1.11 -6.55
N GLU A 168 3.55 -0.64 -7.50
CA GLU A 168 2.88 0.66 -7.41
C GLU A 168 2.00 0.75 -6.16
N LEU A 169 1.15 -0.24 -5.90
CA LEU A 169 0.34 -0.30 -4.66
C LEU A 169 1.21 -0.28 -3.40
N THR A 170 2.39 -0.92 -3.45
CA THR A 170 3.34 -0.93 -2.33
C THR A 170 3.93 0.46 -2.09
N VAL A 171 4.29 1.19 -3.15
CA VAL A 171 4.80 2.57 -3.09
C VAL A 171 3.74 3.51 -2.51
N ILE A 172 2.49 3.41 -2.97
CA ILE A 172 1.38 4.22 -2.47
C ILE A 172 1.16 3.95 -0.98
N THR A 173 1.16 2.67 -0.58
CA THR A 173 0.99 2.28 0.82
C THR A 173 2.14 2.81 1.70
N GLU A 174 3.38 2.75 1.23
CA GLU A 174 4.53 3.35 1.92
C GLU A 174 4.41 4.87 2.01
N SER A 175 3.82 5.54 1.01
CA SER A 175 3.54 6.99 1.03
C SER A 175 2.59 7.34 2.16
N TYR A 176 1.46 6.64 2.30
CA TYR A 176 0.53 6.83 3.41
C TYR A 176 1.18 6.56 4.77
N ARG A 177 2.01 5.51 4.86
CA ARG A 177 2.75 5.19 6.08
C ARG A 177 3.67 6.32 6.51
N GLN A 178 4.40 6.92 5.56
CA GLN A 178 5.31 8.03 5.81
C GLN A 178 4.54 9.31 6.16
N ALA A 179 3.43 9.59 5.47
CA ALA A 179 2.53 10.69 5.78
C ALA A 179 2.04 10.58 7.23
N ALA A 180 1.58 9.40 7.66
CA ALA A 180 1.12 9.17 9.01
C ALA A 180 2.25 9.36 10.04
N LEU A 181 3.41 8.75 9.84
CA LEU A 181 4.56 8.89 10.75
C LEU A 181 5.02 10.33 10.92
N LYS A 182 5.08 11.07 9.82
CA LYS A 182 5.55 12.44 9.83
C LYS A 182 4.45 13.39 10.35
N GLY A 183 3.20 13.13 10.03
CA GLY A 183 2.07 13.87 10.58
C GLY A 183 1.96 13.74 12.10
N GLN A 184 2.21 12.55 12.65
CA GLN A 184 2.32 12.37 14.11
C GLN A 184 3.38 13.30 14.74
N LYS A 185 4.55 13.41 14.11
CA LYS A 185 5.63 14.30 14.60
C LYS A 185 5.25 15.77 14.50
N ASP A 186 4.63 16.17 13.39
CA ASP A 186 4.28 17.55 13.14
C ASP A 186 3.16 18.02 14.08
N LEU A 187 2.15 17.20 14.37
CA LEU A 187 1.12 17.50 15.35
C LEU A 187 1.68 17.69 16.77
N ILE A 188 2.62 16.82 17.19
CA ILE A 188 3.32 16.97 18.48
C ILE A 188 4.13 18.27 18.50
N ASN A 189 4.79 18.62 17.40
CA ASN A 189 5.58 19.85 17.30
C ASN A 189 4.69 21.10 17.34
N ILE A 190 3.53 21.11 16.67
CA ILE A 190 2.56 22.21 16.74
C ILE A 190 2.12 22.42 18.19
N ALA A 191 1.75 21.34 18.90
CA ALA A 191 1.36 21.44 20.31
C ALA A 191 2.51 21.98 21.19
N ARG A 192 3.74 21.50 20.98
CA ARG A 192 4.93 21.98 21.72
C ARG A 192 5.24 23.46 21.46
N LEU A 193 5.08 23.92 20.23
CA LEU A 193 5.31 25.33 19.89
C LEU A 193 4.21 26.23 20.48
N GLY A 194 2.96 25.76 20.51
CA GLY A 194 1.88 26.45 21.22
C GLY A 194 2.20 26.60 22.71
N ILE A 195 2.59 25.51 23.39
CA ILE A 195 3.04 25.52 24.79
C ILE A 195 4.17 26.55 25.01
N ALA A 196 5.21 26.49 24.19
CA ALA A 196 6.36 27.40 24.30
C ALA A 196 5.96 28.88 24.07
N ALA A 197 5.05 29.13 23.13
CA ALA A 197 4.55 30.48 22.85
C ALA A 197 3.71 31.03 24.02
N PHE A 198 2.90 30.21 24.68
CA PHE A 198 2.19 30.62 25.91
C PHE A 198 3.16 30.92 27.06
N ALA A 199 4.15 30.05 27.28
CA ALA A 199 5.17 30.27 28.32
C ALA A 199 5.99 31.57 28.07
N ALA A 200 6.24 31.93 26.80
CA ALA A 200 6.94 33.16 26.44
C ALA A 200 6.14 34.44 26.75
N ILE A 201 4.79 34.38 26.73
CA ILE A 201 3.93 35.50 27.11
C ILE A 201 4.03 35.79 28.61
N ASN A 202 4.28 34.75 29.43
CA ASN A 202 4.40 34.87 30.88
C ASN A 202 5.64 34.14 31.42
N PRO A 203 6.83 34.80 31.44
CA PRO A 203 8.11 34.16 31.82
C PRO A 203 8.23 33.78 33.30
N THR A 204 7.14 33.88 34.09
CA THR A 204 7.09 33.41 35.49
C THR A 204 6.67 31.94 35.62
N SER A 205 6.24 31.27 34.54
CA SER A 205 5.96 29.83 34.57
C SER A 205 7.27 29.03 34.72
N ALA A 206 7.34 28.20 35.76
CA ALA A 206 8.54 27.48 36.17
C ALA A 206 8.95 26.31 35.24
N ASN A 207 8.22 26.10 34.14
CA ASN A 207 8.45 25.04 33.15
C ASN A 207 9.08 25.60 31.87
N THR A 208 10.18 26.33 32.00
CA THR A 208 11.11 26.43 30.87
C THR A 208 11.93 25.15 30.88
N ASP A 209 11.48 24.13 30.14
CA ASP A 209 12.30 22.95 29.88
C ASP A 209 13.62 23.43 29.25
N PRO A 210 14.77 23.37 29.95
CA PRO A 210 16.05 23.84 29.43
C PRO A 210 16.54 22.93 28.28
N ALA A 211 15.86 21.81 28.04
CA ALA A 211 16.06 20.97 26.87
C ALA A 211 15.26 21.42 25.64
N ALA A 212 14.50 22.54 25.66
CA ALA A 212 13.95 23.18 24.46
C ALA A 212 15.10 23.80 23.66
N PRO A 213 15.71 23.08 22.71
CA PRO A 213 17.06 23.41 22.25
C PRO A 213 17.01 24.50 21.19
N GLY A 214 16.86 25.78 21.53
CA GLY A 214 17.10 26.90 20.60
C GLY A 214 16.41 26.77 19.23
N TRP A 215 15.27 26.07 19.15
CA TRP A 215 14.46 26.06 17.96
C TRP A 215 13.80 27.43 17.96
N GLY A 216 14.02 28.20 16.89
CA GLY A 216 13.12 29.33 16.64
C GLY A 216 11.68 28.82 16.69
N ASN A 217 10.71 29.73 16.80
CA ASN A 217 9.29 29.39 16.71
C ASN A 217 8.90 28.71 15.37
N THR A 218 9.89 28.40 14.52
CA THR A 218 9.85 27.84 13.18
C THR A 218 10.10 26.34 13.18
N PHE A 219 9.24 25.58 12.49
CA PHE A 219 9.54 24.21 12.09
C PHE A 219 9.12 23.96 10.64
N SER A 220 9.81 23.07 9.94
CA SER A 220 9.36 22.63 8.61
C SER A 220 8.27 21.58 8.79
N LEU A 221 7.10 21.89 8.23
CA LEU A 221 6.09 20.88 7.97
C LEU A 221 6.61 19.88 6.94
N PHE A 222 5.97 18.72 6.87
CA PHE A 222 6.34 17.70 5.92
C PHE A 222 6.05 18.06 4.46
N SER A 223 6.90 17.52 3.59
CA SER A 223 6.56 17.05 2.26
C SER A 223 6.66 15.51 2.34
N ILE A 224 5.79 14.75 1.66
CA ILE A 224 5.98 13.29 1.52
C ILE A 224 7.16 13.09 0.57
N VAL A 225 8.36 13.31 1.11
CA VAL A 225 9.61 12.98 0.45
C VAL A 225 9.77 11.49 0.57
N LEU A 226 9.22 10.75 -0.39
CA LEU A 226 9.58 9.37 -0.61
C LEU A 226 11.05 9.35 -1.04
N SER A 227 11.96 9.00 -0.12
CA SER A 227 13.27 8.51 -0.52
C SER A 227 13.03 7.21 -1.30
N ALA A 228 12.85 7.33 -2.62
CA ALA A 228 12.69 6.22 -3.55
C ALA A 228 14.00 5.44 -3.77
N VAL A 229 14.83 5.37 -2.73
CA VAL A 229 16.09 4.65 -2.71
C VAL A 229 15.73 3.19 -2.43
N GLY A 230 15.47 2.42 -3.48
CA GLY A 230 15.30 0.96 -3.43
C GLY A 230 14.08 0.39 -4.14
N LEU A 231 13.17 1.23 -4.65
CA LEU A 231 12.07 0.81 -5.55
C LEU A 231 12.38 1.24 -6.98
N THR A 232 13.65 1.08 -7.38
CA THR A 232 14.00 1.08 -8.79
C THR A 232 13.08 0.08 -9.47
N ILE A 233 12.30 0.55 -10.43
CA ILE A 233 11.72 -0.31 -11.46
C ILE A 233 12.95 -0.85 -12.17
N ALA A 234 13.54 -1.91 -11.62
CA ALA A 234 14.64 -2.59 -12.23
C ALA A 234 14.09 -3.11 -13.55
N THR A 235 14.32 -2.34 -14.60
CA THR A 235 14.16 -2.71 -16.00
C THR A 235 15.22 -3.75 -16.40
N GLY A 236 15.72 -4.56 -15.45
CA GLY A 236 16.70 -5.61 -15.66
C GLY A 236 16.91 -6.44 -14.39
N GLY A 237 17.16 -7.75 -14.46
CA GLY A 237 17.59 -8.52 -15.62
C GLY A 237 17.09 -9.96 -15.58
N ALA A 238 16.39 -10.32 -16.64
CA ALA A 238 16.45 -11.59 -17.35
C ALA A 238 15.69 -11.33 -18.66
N ASP A 239 16.40 -10.85 -19.68
CA ASP A 239 16.01 -10.81 -21.10
C ASP A 239 14.50 -10.74 -21.45
N ILE A 240 13.78 -9.70 -21.04
CA ILE A 240 12.53 -9.32 -21.75
C ILE A 240 12.93 -8.56 -23.01
N VAL A 241 13.52 -9.27 -23.98
CA VAL A 241 13.72 -8.79 -25.35
C VAL A 241 12.57 -9.31 -26.21
N ILE A 242 11.33 -8.92 -25.89
CA ILE A 242 10.25 -8.85 -26.88
C ILE A 242 9.39 -7.61 -26.56
N GLY A 243 9.69 -6.49 -27.22
CA GLY A 243 8.74 -5.37 -27.35
C GLY A 243 8.74 -4.27 -26.27
N GLY A 244 9.90 -3.67 -26.00
CA GLY A 244 10.08 -2.23 -25.78
C GLY A 244 9.00 -1.41 -25.04
N THR A 245 8.51 -1.84 -23.88
CA THR A 245 7.73 -0.98 -22.98
C THR A 245 8.46 -0.84 -21.66
N SER A 246 9.16 0.29 -21.48
CA SER A 246 9.56 0.72 -20.14
C SER A 246 8.28 1.02 -19.36
N LEU A 247 7.95 0.19 -18.38
CA LEU A 247 6.79 0.43 -17.52
C LEU A 247 7.11 1.58 -16.55
N ALA A 248 7.05 2.82 -17.04
CA ALA A 248 7.13 4.02 -16.22
C ALA A 248 5.71 4.33 -15.71
N PHE A 249 5.44 3.95 -14.46
CA PHE A 249 4.19 4.29 -13.77
C PHE A 249 4.23 5.75 -13.34
N SER A 250 3.13 6.47 -13.57
CA SER A 250 3.06 7.90 -13.25
C SER A 250 3.14 8.13 -11.74
N THR A 251 2.65 7.20 -10.93
CA THR A 251 2.74 7.23 -9.47
C THR A 251 4.19 7.21 -8.99
N VAL A 252 5.01 6.31 -9.52
CA VAL A 252 6.43 6.23 -9.15
C VAL A 252 7.17 7.50 -9.60
N SER A 253 6.93 7.97 -10.83
CA SER A 253 7.62 9.16 -11.34
C SER A 253 7.20 10.45 -10.63
N THR A 254 5.90 10.61 -10.34
CA THR A 254 5.36 11.82 -9.70
C THR A 254 5.82 11.91 -8.25
N LEU A 255 5.80 10.78 -7.52
CA LEU A 255 6.30 10.75 -6.15
C LEU A 255 7.81 10.99 -6.08
N MET A 256 8.57 10.59 -7.10
CA MET A 256 9.98 10.93 -7.24
C MET A 256 10.20 12.40 -7.59
N SER A 257 9.40 13.01 -8.47
CA SER A 257 9.58 14.42 -8.87
C SER A 257 9.23 15.40 -7.76
N VAL A 258 8.29 15.06 -6.87
CA VAL A 258 7.97 15.85 -5.67
C VAL A 258 9.15 15.87 -4.68
N THR A 259 10.14 14.98 -4.81
CA THR A 259 11.33 14.98 -3.94
C THR A 259 12.33 16.12 -4.20
N GLU A 260 12.28 16.75 -5.38
CA GLU A 260 13.31 17.72 -5.78
C GLU A 260 12.91 19.19 -5.52
N GLU A 261 11.63 19.48 -5.34
CA GLU A 261 11.13 20.85 -5.43
C GLU A 261 10.01 21.14 -4.42
N THR A 262 10.37 21.46 -3.17
CA THR A 262 9.68 22.47 -2.33
C THR A 262 10.34 22.55 -0.96
N ASP A 263 10.94 23.71 -0.65
CA ASP A 263 11.23 24.10 0.73
C ASP A 263 9.88 24.11 1.46
N PRO A 264 9.65 23.23 2.43
CA PRO A 264 8.30 22.91 2.87
C PRO A 264 7.78 23.95 3.86
N GLY A 265 7.97 25.25 3.60
CA GLY A 265 7.42 26.40 4.34
C GLY A 265 7.60 26.32 5.86
N GLN A 266 8.45 27.18 6.44
CA GLN A 266 8.56 27.23 7.90
C GLN A 266 7.24 27.67 8.53
N MET A 267 6.70 26.84 9.40
CA MET A 267 5.56 27.19 10.25
C MET A 267 6.02 27.92 11.48
N VAL A 268 5.37 29.04 11.79
CA VAL A 268 5.63 29.81 13.00
C VAL A 268 4.40 29.79 13.89
N VAL A 269 4.51 29.29 15.12
CA VAL A 269 3.50 29.50 16.17
C VAL A 269 3.98 30.61 17.09
N THR A 270 3.27 31.74 17.10
CA THR A 270 3.68 32.93 17.88
C THR A 270 2.49 33.84 18.16
N GLY A 271 2.60 34.68 19.19
CA GLY A 271 1.56 35.66 19.51
C GLY A 271 2.03 36.65 20.58
N ALA A 272 1.45 37.86 20.59
CA ALA A 272 1.68 38.83 21.65
C ALA A 272 0.71 38.63 22.83
N THR A 273 -0.42 37.97 22.56
CA THR A 273 -1.45 37.60 23.53
C THR A 273 -1.77 36.11 23.46
N ALA A 274 -2.39 35.56 24.51
CA ALA A 274 -2.84 34.17 24.53
C ALA A 274 -3.87 33.89 23.42
N GLN A 275 -4.71 34.86 23.07
CA GLN A 275 -5.63 34.76 21.93
C GLN A 275 -4.87 34.63 20.60
N ASP A 276 -3.81 35.41 20.40
CA ASP A 276 -2.98 35.32 19.19
C ASP A 276 -2.30 33.96 19.06
N VAL A 277 -1.84 33.37 20.16
CA VAL A 277 -1.21 32.03 20.15
C VAL A 277 -2.22 30.93 19.82
N VAL A 278 -3.46 31.01 20.34
CA VAL A 278 -4.53 30.08 19.95
C VAL A 278 -4.81 30.17 18.45
N LEU A 279 -4.95 31.39 17.90
CA LEU A 279 -5.16 31.61 16.48
C LEU A 279 -3.99 31.12 15.62
N SER A 280 -2.75 31.42 16.02
CA SER A 280 -1.55 30.97 15.32
C SER A 280 -1.40 29.44 15.34
N THR A 281 -1.79 28.77 16.44
CA THR A 281 -1.83 27.31 16.53
C THR A 281 -2.93 26.72 15.64
N TRP A 282 -4.08 27.39 15.54
CA TRP A 282 -5.16 27.02 14.64
C TRP A 282 -4.76 27.13 13.15
N ASP A 283 -4.05 28.20 12.80
CA ASP A 283 -3.49 28.38 11.45
C ASP A 283 -2.46 27.30 11.15
N ALA A 284 -1.66 26.90 12.16
CA ALA A 284 -0.72 25.80 12.02
C ALA A 284 -1.41 24.45 11.75
N LEU A 285 -2.53 24.15 12.42
CA LEU A 285 -3.32 22.96 12.09
C LEU A 285 -3.98 23.05 10.72
N THR A 286 -4.38 24.26 10.28
CA THR A 286 -5.01 24.47 8.97
C THR A 286 -4.04 24.24 7.83
N GLU A 287 -2.81 24.71 7.95
CA GLU A 287 -1.79 24.45 6.95
C GLU A 287 -1.25 23.00 7.03
N PHE A 288 -1.31 22.34 8.19
CA PHE A 288 -1.13 20.88 8.28
C PHE A 288 -2.18 20.12 7.46
N ASP A 289 -3.47 20.46 7.61
CA ASP A 289 -4.56 19.88 6.83
C ASP A 289 -4.41 20.15 5.32
N ARG A 290 -4.03 21.38 4.95
CA ARG A 290 -3.79 21.74 3.55
C ARG A 290 -2.73 20.84 2.92
N ARG A 291 -1.68 20.50 3.65
CA ARG A 291 -0.64 19.60 3.14
C ARG A 291 -1.04 18.15 3.08
N LEU A 292 -1.85 17.68 4.02
CA LEU A 292 -2.45 16.35 3.87
C LEU A 292 -3.28 16.30 2.58
N ALA A 293 -4.07 17.33 2.31
CA ALA A 293 -4.85 17.43 1.07
C ALA A 293 -3.98 17.50 -0.19
N ASP A 294 -2.93 18.33 -0.20
CA ASP A 294 -2.01 18.41 -1.35
C ASP A 294 -1.37 17.05 -1.67
N ASN A 295 -0.97 16.31 -0.62
CA ASN A 295 -0.40 14.98 -0.78
C ASN A 295 -1.41 13.95 -1.29
N ASP A 296 -2.64 13.99 -0.77
CA ASP A 296 -3.75 13.18 -1.27
C ASP A 296 -4.01 13.47 -2.76
N ASP A 297 -4.01 14.74 -3.16
CA ASP A 297 -4.19 15.15 -4.55
C ASP A 297 -3.08 14.67 -5.49
N VAL A 298 -1.82 14.68 -5.03
CA VAL A 298 -0.69 14.13 -5.78
C VAL A 298 -0.86 12.63 -6.01
N ILE A 299 -1.18 11.87 -4.94
CA ILE A 299 -1.38 10.42 -5.04
C ILE A 299 -2.60 10.12 -5.90
N ARG A 300 -3.70 10.86 -5.72
CA ARG A 300 -4.93 10.74 -6.52
C ARG A 300 -4.66 10.96 -7.99
N GLY A 301 -3.98 12.06 -8.36
CA GLY A 301 -3.70 12.40 -9.76
C GLY A 301 -2.87 11.33 -10.46
N ALA A 302 -1.92 10.74 -9.75
CA ALA A 302 -1.10 9.67 -10.29
C ALA A 302 -1.87 8.34 -10.41
N LEU A 303 -2.63 7.95 -9.38
CA LEU A 303 -3.51 6.79 -9.42
C LEU A 303 -4.57 6.89 -10.53
N ASP A 304 -5.18 8.07 -10.72
CA ASP A 304 -6.15 8.28 -11.80
C ASP A 304 -5.50 8.13 -13.19
N THR A 305 -4.27 8.62 -13.34
CA THR A 305 -3.49 8.44 -14.58
C THR A 305 -3.17 6.96 -14.82
N ASP A 306 -2.68 6.25 -13.81
CA ASP A 306 -2.28 4.85 -13.91
C ASP A 306 -3.50 3.92 -14.10
N LEU A 307 -4.62 4.22 -13.44
CA LEU A 307 -5.91 3.52 -13.63
C LEU A 307 -6.42 3.63 -15.06
N ASN A 308 -6.21 4.76 -15.73
CA ASN A 308 -6.70 4.97 -17.10
C ASN A 308 -5.64 4.66 -18.17
N SER A 309 -4.42 4.29 -17.77
CA SER A 309 -3.32 4.04 -18.69
C SER A 309 -3.35 2.64 -19.31
N THR A 310 -3.19 2.60 -20.64
CA THR A 310 -3.05 1.36 -21.42
C THR A 310 -1.70 0.66 -21.23
N THR A 311 -0.81 1.24 -20.43
CA THR A 311 0.47 0.62 -20.02
C THR A 311 0.47 0.18 -18.56
N CYS A 312 -0.64 0.36 -17.84
CA CYS A 312 -0.80 0.00 -16.42
C CYS A 312 -2.13 -0.77 -16.19
N TYR A 313 -3.03 -0.28 -15.34
CA TYR A 313 -4.24 -1.00 -14.90
C TYR A 313 -5.33 -1.10 -15.97
N ALA A 314 -5.26 -0.30 -17.03
CA ALA A 314 -6.11 -0.43 -18.22
C ALA A 314 -5.35 -1.10 -19.39
N SER A 315 -4.19 -1.71 -19.12
CA SER A 315 -3.43 -2.34 -20.18
C SER A 315 -4.15 -3.56 -20.75
N PRO A 316 -4.31 -3.64 -22.09
CA PRO A 316 -4.90 -4.82 -22.72
C PRO A 316 -4.03 -6.07 -22.54
N THR A 317 -2.76 -5.91 -22.17
CA THR A 317 -1.82 -7.01 -21.90
C THR A 317 -1.78 -7.44 -20.43
N LEU A 318 -2.49 -6.74 -19.54
CA LEU A 318 -2.47 -7.02 -18.10
C LEU A 318 -3.15 -8.35 -17.73
N ALA A 319 -4.29 -8.63 -18.38
CA ALA A 319 -5.09 -9.85 -18.18
C ALA A 319 -5.17 -10.71 -19.43
N ARG A 320 -4.53 -10.32 -20.54
CA ARG A 320 -4.94 -10.74 -21.89
C ARG A 320 -5.23 -12.24 -21.96
N GLU A 321 -6.45 -12.56 -22.40
CA GLU A 321 -6.90 -13.93 -22.70
C GLU A 321 -5.85 -14.64 -23.55
N PRO A 322 -5.16 -15.64 -23.01
CA PRO A 322 -4.30 -16.48 -23.81
C PRO A 322 -5.20 -17.33 -24.69
N ASN A 323 -5.18 -17.07 -26.00
CA ASN A 323 -5.50 -18.14 -26.92
C ASN A 323 -4.30 -19.10 -26.85
N PRO A 324 -4.44 -20.32 -26.28
CA PRO A 324 -3.31 -21.23 -26.16
C PRO A 324 -2.68 -21.56 -27.52
N GLY A 325 -3.34 -21.22 -28.64
CA GLY A 325 -2.95 -21.65 -29.98
C GLY A 325 -3.29 -23.13 -30.21
N ILE A 326 -3.60 -23.86 -29.13
CA ILE A 326 -4.07 -25.24 -29.13
C ILE A 326 -5.55 -25.25 -29.49
N THR A 327 -5.84 -25.39 -30.79
CA THR A 327 -7.19 -25.71 -31.23
C THR A 327 -7.32 -27.23 -31.29
N ILE A 328 -8.18 -27.79 -30.44
CA ILE A 328 -8.44 -29.23 -30.38
C ILE A 328 -8.94 -29.70 -31.75
N GLY A 329 -8.16 -30.56 -32.41
CA GLY A 329 -8.46 -31.05 -33.76
C GLY A 329 -7.73 -30.37 -34.91
N ASP A 330 -6.90 -29.36 -34.63
CA ASP A 330 -5.92 -28.84 -35.61
C ASP A 330 -4.76 -29.84 -35.78
N ASP A 331 -4.35 -30.06 -37.04
CA ASP A 331 -3.31 -31.04 -37.37
C ASP A 331 -1.93 -30.62 -36.81
N THR A 332 -1.76 -29.34 -36.48
CA THR A 332 -0.59 -28.74 -35.82
C THR A 332 -0.20 -29.47 -34.51
N PHE A 333 -1.16 -30.07 -33.79
CA PHE A 333 -0.93 -30.76 -32.51
C PHE A 333 -1.03 -32.29 -32.61
N ARG A 334 -1.25 -32.86 -33.80
CA ARG A 334 -1.37 -34.31 -34.01
C ARG A 334 -0.06 -34.98 -34.38
N THR A 335 0.92 -34.19 -34.80
CA THR A 335 2.22 -34.70 -35.25
C THR A 335 3.34 -34.13 -34.39
N MET A 336 4.13 -35.01 -33.80
CA MET A 336 5.38 -34.62 -33.15
C MET A 336 6.49 -34.58 -34.20
N SER A 337 7.32 -33.54 -34.14
CA SER A 337 8.55 -33.47 -34.93
C SER A 337 9.64 -34.41 -34.38
N VAL A 338 9.53 -34.79 -33.11
CA VAL A 338 10.48 -35.65 -32.40
C VAL A 338 10.25 -37.11 -32.78
N GLN A 339 11.34 -37.82 -33.09
CA GLN A 339 11.31 -39.20 -33.55
C GLN A 339 11.94 -40.15 -32.54
N SER A 340 11.36 -41.35 -32.42
CA SER A 340 11.93 -42.45 -31.64
C SER A 340 13.26 -42.92 -32.25
N VAL A 341 14.26 -43.11 -31.39
CA VAL A 341 15.57 -43.64 -31.80
C VAL A 341 15.61 -45.15 -31.54
N PRO A 342 15.84 -46.01 -32.55
CA PRO A 342 15.89 -47.46 -32.38
C PRO A 342 16.89 -47.90 -31.31
N GLY A 343 16.47 -48.83 -30.45
CA GLY A 343 17.30 -49.38 -29.37
C GLY A 343 17.32 -48.55 -28.08
N THR A 344 16.61 -47.42 -28.04
CA THR A 344 16.40 -46.64 -26.81
C THR A 344 15.41 -47.36 -25.90
N PRO A 345 15.66 -47.49 -24.58
CA PRO A 345 14.66 -47.98 -23.64
C PRO A 345 13.37 -47.16 -23.72
N ILE A 346 12.21 -47.80 -23.71
CA ILE A 346 10.90 -47.15 -23.96
C ILE A 346 10.63 -45.95 -23.04
N GLY A 347 11.00 -46.02 -21.75
CA GLY A 347 10.86 -44.91 -20.81
C GLY A 347 11.84 -43.76 -21.00
N ARG A 348 12.77 -43.87 -21.97
CA ARG A 348 13.67 -42.79 -22.44
C ARG A 348 13.42 -42.44 -23.91
N ASP A 349 12.41 -43.05 -24.53
CA ASP A 349 11.99 -42.69 -25.87
C ASP A 349 11.51 -41.24 -25.85
N LYS A 350 12.08 -40.42 -26.73
CA LYS A 350 11.78 -38.99 -26.78
C LYS A 350 10.29 -38.72 -27.05
N VAL A 351 9.59 -39.61 -27.75
CA VAL A 351 8.13 -39.51 -27.94
C VAL A 351 7.39 -39.67 -26.61
N VAL A 352 7.78 -40.67 -25.81
CA VAL A 352 7.19 -40.91 -24.48
C VAL A 352 7.51 -39.75 -23.53
N VAL A 353 8.75 -39.26 -23.53
CA VAL A 353 9.18 -38.12 -22.71
C VAL A 353 8.34 -36.88 -23.03
N SER A 354 8.19 -36.50 -24.30
CA SER A 354 7.39 -35.31 -24.67
C SER A 354 5.95 -35.39 -24.21
N ILE A 355 5.31 -36.55 -24.37
CA ILE A 355 3.92 -36.75 -23.95
C ILE A 355 3.80 -36.67 -22.43
N MET A 356 4.76 -37.24 -21.70
CA MET A 356 4.79 -37.18 -20.25
C MET A 356 5.05 -35.77 -19.71
N GLU A 357 5.92 -34.98 -20.35
CA GLU A 357 6.14 -33.59 -19.96
C GLU A 357 4.91 -32.71 -20.26
N LEU A 358 4.15 -32.99 -21.34
CA LEU A 358 2.86 -32.34 -21.56
C LEU A 358 1.82 -32.68 -20.49
N TYR A 359 1.74 -33.96 -20.08
CA TYR A 359 0.89 -34.33 -18.94
C TYR A 359 1.35 -33.69 -17.64
N ARG A 360 2.65 -33.57 -17.41
CA ARG A 360 3.18 -32.89 -16.22
C ARG A 360 2.82 -31.40 -16.24
N ALA A 361 3.01 -30.72 -17.37
CA ALA A 361 2.62 -29.33 -17.55
C ALA A 361 1.11 -29.12 -17.27
N GLY A 362 0.27 -30.05 -17.75
CA GLY A 362 -1.18 -29.97 -17.59
C GLY A 362 -1.73 -30.43 -16.22
N TYR A 363 -1.15 -31.43 -15.57
CA TYR A 363 -1.63 -31.92 -14.26
C TYR A 363 -0.96 -31.25 -13.07
N VAL A 364 0.25 -30.73 -13.24
CA VAL A 364 1.10 -30.24 -12.15
C VAL A 364 1.42 -28.77 -12.34
N ASP A 365 2.12 -28.40 -13.39
CA ASP A 365 2.80 -27.10 -13.42
C ASP A 365 1.80 -25.94 -13.56
N LEU A 366 0.96 -25.94 -14.60
CA LEU A 366 -0.03 -24.87 -14.81
C LEU A 366 -1.12 -24.82 -13.72
N PRO A 367 -1.65 -25.94 -13.18
CA PRO A 367 -2.54 -25.90 -12.02
C PRO A 367 -1.89 -25.30 -10.77
N ASN A 368 -0.63 -25.61 -10.47
CA ASN A 368 0.07 -25.01 -9.33
C ASN A 368 0.33 -23.51 -9.54
N ALA A 369 0.61 -23.08 -10.78
CA ALA A 369 0.66 -21.66 -11.12
C ALA A 369 -0.69 -20.98 -10.85
N ALA A 370 -1.81 -21.60 -11.26
CA ALA A 370 -3.16 -21.08 -11.03
C ALA A 370 -3.46 -20.93 -9.52
N ASP A 371 -3.08 -21.92 -8.72
CA ASP A 371 -3.27 -21.87 -7.27
C ASP A 371 -2.46 -20.73 -6.62
N LEU A 372 -1.28 -20.37 -7.15
CA LEU A 372 -0.54 -19.20 -6.67
C LEU A 372 -1.27 -17.89 -6.98
N TYR A 373 -1.86 -17.75 -8.17
CA TYR A 373 -2.70 -16.61 -8.53
C TYR A 373 -3.94 -16.50 -7.65
N GLN A 374 -4.60 -17.63 -7.38
CA GLN A 374 -5.72 -17.69 -6.44
C GLN A 374 -5.32 -17.16 -5.06
N GLN A 375 -4.21 -17.65 -4.53
CA GLN A 375 -3.76 -17.21 -3.21
C GLN A 375 -3.27 -15.75 -3.21
N ALA A 376 -2.71 -15.24 -4.32
CA ALA A 376 -2.33 -13.83 -4.47
C ALA A 376 -3.58 -12.93 -4.43
N ARG A 377 -4.63 -13.33 -5.13
CA ARG A 377 -5.96 -12.70 -5.12
C ARG A 377 -6.54 -12.63 -3.71
N ASP A 378 -6.48 -13.72 -2.97
CA ASP A 378 -7.02 -13.80 -1.61
C ASP A 378 -6.27 -12.88 -0.64
N VAL A 379 -4.97 -12.67 -0.84
CA VAL A 379 -4.21 -11.67 -0.07
C VAL A 379 -4.62 -10.26 -0.46
N LEU A 380 -4.76 -9.95 -1.76
CA LEU A 380 -5.24 -8.64 -2.22
C LEU A 380 -6.60 -8.28 -1.62
N TYR A 381 -7.51 -9.25 -1.50
CA TYR A 381 -8.82 -9.05 -0.88
C TYR A 381 -8.72 -8.52 0.57
N GLN A 382 -7.69 -8.89 1.31
CA GLN A 382 -7.50 -8.50 2.71
C GLN A 382 -6.82 -7.12 2.89
N LEU A 383 -6.49 -6.42 1.81
CA LEU A 383 -5.73 -5.16 1.83
C LEU A 383 -6.62 -3.93 1.70
N GLU A 384 -7.76 -3.92 2.37
CA GLU A 384 -8.61 -2.74 2.43
C GLU A 384 -8.07 -1.74 3.45
N ILE A 385 -8.01 -0.48 3.04
CA ILE A 385 -7.65 0.62 3.93
C ILE A 385 -8.80 0.81 4.93
N PRO A 386 -8.54 0.71 6.25
CA PRO A 386 -9.57 0.86 7.26
C PRO A 386 -10.27 2.23 7.18
N PHE A 387 -11.59 2.24 7.42
CA PHE A 387 -12.41 3.46 7.32
C PHE A 387 -11.94 4.58 8.26
N ASP A 388 -11.43 4.24 9.43
CA ASP A 388 -10.90 5.17 10.44
C ASP A 388 -9.65 5.93 9.98
N GLN A 389 -8.95 5.42 8.96
CA GLN A 389 -7.79 6.11 8.37
C GLN A 389 -8.18 6.98 7.18
N THR A 390 -9.45 6.98 6.74
CA THR A 390 -9.87 7.65 5.49
C THR A 390 -9.64 9.15 5.46
N PHE A 391 -9.58 9.80 6.62
CA PHE A 391 -9.34 11.25 6.73
C PHE A 391 -7.94 11.67 6.22
N LEU A 392 -6.97 10.74 6.19
CA LEU A 392 -5.61 11.01 5.73
C LEU A 392 -5.52 11.27 4.22
N ALA A 393 -6.33 10.56 3.45
CA ALA A 393 -6.29 10.60 1.99
C ALA A 393 -7.67 10.26 1.38
N PRO A 394 -8.69 11.08 1.67
CA PRO A 394 -10.08 10.76 1.35
C PRO A 394 -10.33 10.60 -0.16
N THR A 395 -9.50 11.22 -1.01
CA THR A 395 -9.71 11.21 -2.45
C THR A 395 -8.88 10.16 -3.18
N SER A 396 -7.69 9.78 -2.68
CA SER A 396 -6.85 8.75 -3.29
C SER A 396 -7.20 7.34 -2.83
N TYR A 397 -7.77 7.14 -1.64
CA TYR A 397 -8.15 5.80 -1.15
C TYR A 397 -9.16 5.04 -2.02
N PRO A 398 -10.25 5.65 -2.52
CA PRO A 398 -11.16 4.96 -3.44
C PRO A 398 -10.46 4.48 -4.71
N LEU A 399 -9.51 5.26 -5.23
CA LEU A 399 -8.72 4.89 -6.41
C LEU A 399 -7.73 3.76 -6.11
N PHE A 400 -7.09 3.77 -4.95
CA PHE A 400 -6.24 2.66 -4.51
C PHE A 400 -7.03 1.35 -4.43
N ASN A 401 -8.22 1.37 -3.81
CA ASN A 401 -9.10 0.21 -3.74
C ASN A 401 -9.56 -0.24 -5.14
N THR A 402 -9.83 0.70 -6.05
CA THR A 402 -10.16 0.40 -7.45
C THR A 402 -9.00 -0.30 -8.17
N ALA A 403 -7.76 0.19 -7.99
CA ALA A 403 -6.56 -0.41 -8.59
C ALA A 403 -6.31 -1.83 -8.05
N ARG A 404 -6.45 -2.01 -6.74
CA ARG A 404 -6.39 -3.32 -6.07
C ARG A 404 -7.45 -4.28 -6.61
N ASP A 405 -8.71 -3.84 -6.73
CA ASP A 405 -9.81 -4.69 -7.19
C ASP A 405 -9.63 -5.07 -8.67
N ARG A 406 -9.13 -4.17 -9.52
CA ARG A 406 -8.78 -4.52 -10.91
C ARG A 406 -7.71 -5.60 -10.98
N LEU A 407 -6.65 -5.54 -10.16
CA LEU A 407 -5.66 -6.61 -10.10
C LEU A 407 -6.25 -7.93 -9.60
N ARG A 408 -7.19 -7.87 -8.65
CA ARG A 408 -7.90 -9.06 -8.15
C ARG A 408 -8.69 -9.74 -9.28
N ASP A 409 -9.36 -8.95 -10.11
CA ASP A 409 -10.12 -9.46 -11.25
C ASP A 409 -9.17 -10.04 -12.30
N VAL A 410 -8.07 -9.34 -12.62
CA VAL A 410 -6.98 -9.85 -13.48
C VAL A 410 -6.47 -11.21 -13.00
N PHE A 411 -6.20 -11.37 -11.70
CA PHE A 411 -5.69 -12.64 -11.17
C PHE A 411 -6.73 -13.77 -11.26
N THR A 412 -8.01 -13.44 -11.20
CA THR A 412 -9.08 -14.42 -11.42
C THR A 412 -9.11 -14.86 -12.89
N TYR A 413 -8.94 -13.94 -13.83
CA TYR A 413 -8.83 -14.29 -15.25
C TYR A 413 -7.62 -15.20 -15.52
N VAL A 414 -6.44 -14.80 -15.04
CA VAL A 414 -5.20 -15.58 -15.24
C VAL A 414 -5.26 -16.95 -14.57
N GLU A 415 -5.86 -17.06 -13.37
CA GLU A 415 -6.13 -18.35 -12.72
C GLU A 415 -6.94 -19.28 -13.64
N ASN A 416 -8.07 -18.79 -14.16
CA ASN A 416 -8.95 -19.58 -15.02
C ASN A 416 -8.24 -19.97 -16.33
N ASP A 417 -7.46 -19.06 -16.90
CA ASP A 417 -6.72 -19.30 -18.14
C ASP A 417 -5.66 -20.36 -17.96
N LEU A 418 -4.88 -20.31 -16.87
CA LEU A 418 -3.89 -21.34 -16.55
C LEU A 418 -4.55 -22.73 -16.44
N ARG A 419 -5.73 -22.82 -15.81
CA ARG A 419 -6.49 -24.09 -15.71
C ARG A 419 -7.06 -24.55 -17.05
N TYR A 420 -7.52 -23.62 -17.89
CA TYR A 420 -8.00 -23.92 -19.23
C TYR A 420 -6.86 -24.47 -20.11
N VAL A 421 -5.72 -23.79 -20.12
CA VAL A 421 -4.55 -24.21 -20.89
C VAL A 421 -3.95 -25.52 -20.38
N ALA A 422 -3.97 -25.74 -19.06
CA ALA A 422 -3.61 -27.02 -18.48
C ALA A 422 -4.42 -28.18 -19.06
N THR A 423 -5.73 -27.99 -19.21
CA THR A 423 -6.63 -28.98 -19.83
C THR A 423 -6.30 -29.18 -21.31
N ALA A 424 -6.07 -28.10 -22.05
CA ALA A 424 -5.71 -28.16 -23.47
C ALA A 424 -4.39 -28.91 -23.72
N LEU A 425 -3.39 -28.79 -22.84
CA LEU A 425 -2.13 -29.54 -22.94
C LEU A 425 -2.33 -31.04 -22.72
N ILE A 426 -3.21 -31.43 -21.77
CA ILE A 426 -3.57 -32.83 -21.55
C ILE A 426 -4.25 -33.42 -22.79
N GLU A 427 -5.20 -32.67 -23.38
CA GLU A 427 -5.90 -33.10 -24.59
C GLU A 427 -4.97 -33.17 -25.81
N ALA A 428 -4.00 -32.26 -25.93
CA ALA A 428 -2.97 -32.32 -26.95
C ALA A 428 -2.09 -33.57 -26.77
N ALA A 429 -1.69 -33.89 -25.53
CA ALA A 429 -0.95 -35.11 -25.21
C ALA A 429 -1.72 -36.38 -25.60
N ASP A 430 -3.04 -36.40 -25.37
CA ASP A 430 -3.93 -37.51 -25.74
C ASP A 430 -4.11 -37.66 -27.28
N CYS A 431 -3.80 -36.63 -28.07
CA CYS A 431 -3.96 -36.66 -29.53
C CYS A 431 -2.73 -37.20 -30.28
N TYR A 432 -1.59 -37.39 -29.63
CA TYR A 432 -0.39 -37.88 -30.31
C TYR A 432 -0.47 -39.36 -30.67
N HIS A 433 -0.04 -39.68 -31.89
CA HIS A 433 0.02 -41.05 -32.37
C HIS A 433 1.15 -41.85 -31.69
N LEU A 434 0.79 -42.97 -31.07
CA LEU A 434 1.68 -43.85 -30.34
C LEU A 434 1.65 -45.28 -30.89
N THR A 435 2.77 -45.99 -30.79
CA THR A 435 2.79 -47.45 -30.89
C THR A 435 2.20 -48.08 -29.61
N ASP A 436 1.77 -49.35 -29.68
CA ASP A 436 1.20 -50.06 -28.52
C ASP A 436 2.16 -50.07 -27.31
N GLU A 437 3.47 -50.25 -27.54
CA GLU A 437 4.49 -50.25 -26.49
C GLU A 437 4.66 -48.87 -25.85
N GLN A 438 4.66 -47.81 -26.65
CA GLN A 438 4.72 -46.42 -26.16
C GLN A 438 3.46 -46.05 -25.38
N GLY A 439 2.28 -46.43 -25.89
CA GLY A 439 1.00 -46.22 -25.22
C GLY A 439 0.93 -46.92 -23.86
N ALA A 440 1.39 -48.17 -23.78
CA ALA A 440 1.43 -48.90 -22.51
C ALA A 440 2.36 -48.26 -21.47
N GLU A 441 3.50 -47.69 -21.91
CA GLU A 441 4.42 -46.99 -21.02
C GLU A 441 3.86 -45.64 -20.56
N VAL A 442 3.27 -44.85 -21.47
CA VAL A 442 2.59 -43.59 -21.15
C VAL A 442 1.48 -43.82 -20.13
N ILE A 443 0.64 -44.85 -20.29
CA ILE A 443 -0.42 -45.18 -19.31
C ILE A 443 0.20 -45.47 -17.93
N ARG A 444 1.26 -46.29 -17.87
CA ARG A 444 1.91 -46.65 -16.61
C ARG A 444 2.47 -45.43 -15.87
N GLN A 445 3.06 -44.48 -16.60
CA GLN A 445 3.65 -43.29 -16.01
C GLN A 445 2.61 -42.20 -15.69
N LYS A 446 1.55 -42.07 -16.50
CA LYS A 446 0.42 -41.16 -16.25
C LYS A 446 -0.27 -41.44 -14.92
N ASP A 447 -0.42 -42.72 -14.55
CA ASP A 447 -1.00 -43.14 -13.27
C ASP A 447 -0.20 -42.63 -12.04
N LEU A 448 1.06 -42.22 -12.22
CA LEU A 448 1.89 -41.63 -11.15
C LEU A 448 1.71 -40.12 -11.02
N LEU A 449 1.19 -39.44 -12.05
CA LEU A 449 0.97 -38.00 -12.08
C LEU A 449 -0.44 -37.58 -11.63
N VAL A 450 -1.43 -38.47 -11.83
CA VAL A 450 -2.80 -38.22 -11.34
C VAL A 450 -2.80 -38.44 -9.82
N PRO A 451 -3.16 -37.44 -8.99
CA PRO A 451 -3.33 -37.66 -7.56
C PRO A 451 -4.33 -38.81 -7.35
N PRO A 452 -4.06 -39.80 -6.48
CA PRO A 452 -5.01 -40.88 -6.24
C PRO A 452 -6.34 -40.23 -5.85
N ALA A 453 -7.42 -40.61 -6.55
CA ALA A 453 -8.76 -40.10 -6.27
C ALA A 453 -8.98 -40.17 -4.76
N GLY A 454 -9.00 -39.00 -4.10
CA GLY A 454 -9.18 -38.93 -2.66
C GLY A 454 -10.44 -39.70 -2.30
N PRO A 455 -10.47 -40.43 -1.18
CA PRO A 455 -11.66 -41.18 -0.81
C PRO A 455 -12.84 -40.22 -0.82
N HIS A 456 -13.86 -40.52 -1.64
CA HIS A 456 -15.16 -39.87 -1.60
C HIS A 456 -15.59 -39.81 -0.13
N VAL A 457 -15.52 -38.62 0.47
CA VAL A 457 -16.23 -38.35 1.72
C VAL A 457 -17.67 -38.12 1.29
N PRO A 458 -18.60 -39.05 1.54
CA PRO A 458 -20.00 -38.79 1.27
C PRO A 458 -20.41 -37.61 2.13
N GLY A 459 -21.06 -36.62 1.52
CA GLY A 459 -21.44 -35.39 2.18
C GLY A 459 -22.13 -35.63 3.51
N ILE A 460 -21.52 -35.13 4.58
CA ILE A 460 -22.25 -34.90 5.82
C ILE A 460 -23.06 -33.63 5.59
N VAL A 461 -24.30 -33.83 5.13
CA VAL A 461 -25.38 -32.92 5.45
C VAL A 461 -25.50 -32.95 6.97
N SER A 462 -25.08 -31.88 7.64
CA SER A 462 -25.56 -31.57 8.97
C SER A 462 -26.12 -30.17 8.90
N GLY A 463 -27.43 -30.10 8.64
CA GLY A 463 -28.23 -29.19 9.44
C GLY A 463 -28.24 -29.74 10.87
N ILE A 464 -28.24 -28.84 11.84
CA ILE A 464 -29.18 -28.79 12.97
C ILE A 464 -28.81 -27.55 13.80
N SER A 465 -29.85 -26.72 13.97
CA SER A 465 -30.11 -25.66 14.98
C SER A 465 -29.16 -24.49 15.11
#